data_AF-A0A950EFX9-F1
#
_entry.id   AF-A0A950EFX9-F1
#
_cell.length_a   1.000
_cell.length_b   1.000
_cell.length_c   1.000
_cell.angle_alpha   90.00
_cell.angle_beta   90.00
_cell.angle_gamma   90.00
#
_symmetry.space_group_name_H-M   'P 1'
#
loop_
_entity.id
_entity.type
_entity.pdbx_description
1 polymer ?
#
loop_
_entity_poly.entity_id
_entity_poly.type
_entity_poly.pdbx_seq_one_letter_code
_entity_poly.pdbx_strand_id
1 'polypeptide(L)' 'MATDLSRVVVETGATANTTSVHHRDFPEIRAEGETPTIAGTHLVNQLTKALDSALTHWRRETIEHAIDDVKAFIAQGS' A
#
# COMPACT_ATOMS: atom_id res chain seq x y z
N MET A 1 13.66 -10.79 3.18
CA MET A 1 13.57 -9.68 4.15
C MET A 1 12.18 -9.76 4.76
N ALA A 2 12.03 -9.57 6.08
CA ALA A 2 10.73 -9.69 6.72
C ALA A 2 9.85 -8.50 6.29
N THR A 3 8.63 -8.77 5.86
CA THR A 3 7.61 -7.75 5.62
C THR A 3 7.23 -7.09 6.93
N ASP A 4 7.19 -5.76 6.95
CA ASP A 4 6.83 -4.94 8.09
C ASP A 4 5.44 -4.32 7.89
N LEU A 5 4.44 -5.02 8.40
CA LEU A 5 3.04 -4.62 8.33
C LEU A 5 2.78 -3.31 9.06
N SER A 6 3.64 -2.93 10.02
CA SER A 6 3.52 -1.67 10.75
C SER A 6 3.77 -0.45 9.88
N ARG A 7 4.29 -0.64 8.65
CA ARG A 7 4.39 0.41 7.62
C ARG A 7 3.10 0.59 6.84
N VAL A 8 2.16 -0.35 6.89
CA VAL A 8 0.85 -0.20 6.25
C VAL A 8 -0.09 0.51 7.20
N VAL A 9 -0.43 1.76 6.87
CA VAL A 9 -1.30 2.59 7.70
C VAL A 9 -2.72 2.51 7.13
N VAL A 10 -3.66 2.16 7.99
CA VAL A 10 -5.09 2.08 7.66
C VAL A 10 -5.78 3.23 8.36
N GLU A 11 -6.46 4.06 7.59
CA GLU A 11 -7.25 5.19 8.06
C GLU A 11 -8.72 4.97 7.67
N THR A 12 -9.63 5.14 8.61
CA THR A 12 -11.06 5.23 8.29
C THR A 12 -11.34 6.58 7.65
N GLY A 13 -11.81 6.57 6.41
CA GLY A 13 -12.16 7.77 5.65
C GLY A 13 -13.27 8.57 6.33
N ALA A 14 -13.37 9.86 5.96
CA ALA A 14 -14.34 10.78 6.54
C ALA A 14 -15.81 10.36 6.29
N THR A 15 -16.06 9.55 5.27
CA THR A 15 -17.35 8.89 5.03
C THR A 15 -17.36 7.52 5.67
N ALA A 16 -18.41 7.21 6.44
CA ALA A 16 -18.53 6.06 7.36
C ALA A 16 -18.41 4.65 6.72
N ASN A 17 -18.01 4.53 5.46
CA ASN A 17 -17.98 3.30 4.68
C ASN A 17 -16.74 3.15 3.79
N THR A 18 -15.74 4.02 3.93
CA THR A 18 -14.49 3.90 3.16
C THR A 18 -13.29 3.81 4.09
N THR A 19 -12.40 2.90 3.73
CA THR A 19 -11.10 2.71 4.36
C THR A 19 -10.03 3.21 3.39
N SER A 20 -9.18 4.11 3.84
CA SER A 20 -7.99 4.55 3.14
C SER A 20 -6.78 3.78 3.67
N VAL A 21 -5.94 3.26 2.78
CA VAL A 21 -4.70 2.56 3.14
C VAL A 21 -3.56 3.23 2.40
N HIS A 22 -2.46 3.49 3.10
CA HIS A 22 -1.24 4.04 2.52
C HIS A 22 -0.01 3.38 3.14
N HIS A 23 1.10 3.45 2.44
CA HIS A 23 2.38 2.97 2.96
C HIS A 23 3.10 4.14 3.66
N ARG A 24 3.69 3.92 4.83
CA ARG A 24 4.35 4.95 5.64
C ARG A 24 5.50 5.65 4.91
N ASP A 25 6.20 4.92 4.04
CA ASP A 25 7.27 5.47 3.19
C ASP A 25 6.73 6.30 2.01
N PHE A 26 5.49 6.02 1.60
CA PHE A 26 4.80 6.67 0.48
C PHE A 26 3.44 7.21 0.92
N PRO A 27 3.39 8.21 1.83
CA PRO A 27 2.12 8.80 2.26
C PRO A 27 1.37 9.50 1.12
N GLU A 28 2.09 9.88 0.06
CA GLU A 28 1.52 10.41 -1.19
C GLU A 28 0.74 9.35 -1.99
N ILE A 29 1.11 8.08 -1.85
CA ILE A 29 0.46 6.95 -2.53
C ILE A 29 -0.50 6.31 -1.54
N ARG A 30 -1.76 6.73 -1.62
CA ARG A 30 -2.86 6.18 -0.84
C ARG A 30 -3.94 5.65 -1.74
N ALA A 31 -4.64 4.65 -1.26
CA ALA A 31 -5.78 4.09 -1.96
C ALA A 31 -6.96 3.88 -1.03
N GLU A 32 -8.15 4.00 -1.59
CA GLU A 32 -9.41 3.91 -0.86
C GLU A 32 -10.18 2.67 -1.33
N GLY A 33 -10.93 2.08 -0.41
CA GLY A 33 -11.77 0.93 -0.68
C GLY A 33 -12.81 0.72 0.41
N GLU A 34 -13.80 -0.12 0.15
CA GLU A 34 -14.85 -0.45 1.12
C GLU A 34 -14.29 -1.21 2.34
N THR A 35 -13.20 -1.97 2.13
CA THR A 35 -12.51 -2.72 3.18
C THR A 35 -10.99 -2.49 3.09
N PRO A 36 -10.24 -2.70 4.18
CA PRO A 36 -8.77 -2.59 4.17
C PRO A 36 -8.11 -3.51 3.13
N THR A 37 -8.70 -4.67 2.84
CA THR A 37 -8.24 -5.62 1.81
C THR A 37 -8.40 -5.05 0.39
N ILE A 38 -9.56 -4.45 0.09
CA ILE A 38 -9.83 -3.81 -1.20
C ILE A 38 -8.95 -2.57 -1.37
N ALA A 39 -8.86 -1.72 -0.34
CA ALA A 39 -8.00 -0.56 -0.32
C ALA A 39 -6.51 -0.94 -0.49
N GLY A 40 -6.05 -2.00 0.17
CA GLY A 40 -4.71 -2.56 -0.02
C GLY A 40 -4.46 -3.03 -1.45
N THR A 41 -5.43 -3.70 -2.07
CA THR A 41 -5.32 -4.14 -3.48
C THR A 41 -5.18 -2.94 -4.42
N HIS A 42 -5.96 -1.89 -4.18
CA HIS A 42 -5.82 -0.65 -4.93
C HIS A 42 -4.45 0.02 -4.69
N LEU A 43 -3.94 -0.02 -3.45
CA LEU A 43 -2.62 0.52 -3.09
C LEU A 43 -1.50 -0.20 -3.84
N VAL A 44 -1.54 -1.53 -3.92
CA VAL A 44 -0.58 -2.33 -4.72
C VAL A 44 -0.58 -1.89 -6.17
N ASN A 45 -1.75 -1.64 -6.77
CA ASN A 45 -1.84 -1.18 -8.15
C ASN A 45 -1.24 0.23 -8.34
N GLN A 46 -1.46 1.14 -7.38
CA GLN A 46 -0.85 2.48 -7.40
C GLN A 46 0.68 2.41 -7.25
N LEU A 47 1.18 1.59 -6.32
CA LEU A 47 2.62 1.35 -6.15
C LEU A 47 3.23 0.72 -7.40
N THR A 48 2.54 -0.21 -8.05
CA THR A 48 3.02 -0.83 -9.30
C THR A 48 3.13 0.19 -10.44
N LYS A 49 2.19 1.14 -10.54
CA LYS A 49 2.30 2.26 -11.49
C LYS A 49 3.47 3.17 -11.17
N ALA A 50 3.72 3.45 -9.89
CA ALA A 50 4.88 4.22 -9.45
C ALA A 50 6.21 3.49 -9.75
N LEU A 51 6.22 2.16 -9.65
CA LEU A 51 7.36 1.31 -9.98
C LEU A 51 7.76 1.42 -11.45
N ASP A 52 6.77 1.40 -12.34
CA ASP A 52 6.97 1.54 -13.79
C ASP A 52 7.61 2.90 -14.15
N SER A 53 7.19 3.96 -13.46
CA SER A 53 7.71 5.32 -13.64
C SER A 53 9.03 5.57 -12.90
N ALA A 54 9.45 4.68 -12.00
CA ALA A 54 10.68 4.86 -11.23
C ALA A 54 11.92 4.68 -12.12
N LEU A 55 12.68 5.77 -12.29
CA LEU A 55 13.91 5.79 -13.11
C LEU A 55 15.16 5.33 -12.34
N THR A 56 15.11 5.32 -11.01
CA THR A 56 16.26 4.97 -10.15
C THR A 56 16.10 3.61 -9.48
N HIS A 57 17.18 2.83 -9.45
CA HIS A 57 17.19 1.47 -8.89
C HIS A 57 16.73 1.44 -7.42
N TRP A 58 17.29 2.32 -6.58
CA TRP A 58 16.91 2.40 -5.16
C TRP A 58 15.42 2.71 -4.95
N ARG A 59 14.80 3.48 -5.85
CA ARG A 59 13.37 3.82 -5.78
C ARG A 59 12.51 2.61 -6.15
N ARG A 60 12.94 1.83 -7.15
CA ARG A 60 12.29 0.56 -7.52
C ARG A 60 12.31 -0.43 -6.37
N GLU A 61 13.48 -0.67 -5.78
CA GLU A 61 13.62 -1.59 -4.64
C GLU A 61 12.74 -1.17 -3.46
N THR A 62 12.64 0.13 -3.18
CA THR A 62 11.79 0.65 -2.10
C THR A 62 10.31 0.43 -2.40
N ILE A 63 9.88 0.64 -3.64
CA ILE A 63 8.48 0.42 -4.06
C ILE A 63 8.15 -1.09 -4.09
N GLU A 64 9.06 -1.93 -4.55
CA GLU A 64 8.90 -3.39 -4.52
C GLU A 64 8.72 -3.92 -3.10
N HIS A 65 9.53 -3.41 -2.15
CA HIS A 65 9.35 -3.69 -0.74
C HIS A 65 7.98 -3.24 -0.22
N ALA A 66 7.55 -2.02 -0.52
CA ALA A 66 6.24 -1.52 -0.12
C ALA A 66 5.10 -2.37 -0.70
N ILE A 67 5.24 -2.87 -1.93
CA ILE A 67 4.26 -3.79 -2.55
C ILE A 67 4.20 -5.11 -1.77
N ASP A 68 5.34 -5.67 -1.38
CA ASP A 68 5.40 -6.92 -0.62
C ASP A 68 4.76 -6.75 0.78
N ASP A 69 5.06 -5.64 1.46
CA ASP A 69 4.46 -5.27 2.74
C ASP A 69 2.93 -5.20 2.67
N VAL A 70 2.39 -4.51 1.65
CA VAL A 70 0.94 -4.38 1.45
C VAL A 70 0.31 -5.72 1.06
N LYS A 71 0.97 -6.56 0.25
CA LYS A 71 0.48 -7.91 -0.08
C LYS A 71 0.43 -8.81 1.16
N ALA A 72 1.45 -8.77 2.01
CA ALA A 72 1.48 -9.52 3.26
C ALA A 72 0.40 -9.05 4.25
N PHE A 73 0.10 -7.75 4.25
CA PHE A 73 -1.03 -7.19 5.02
C PHE A 73 -2.38 -7.71 4.51
N ILE A 74 -2.61 -7.68 3.19
CA ILE A 74 -3.83 -8.22 2.56
C ILE A 74 -4.01 -9.70 2.89
N ALA A 75 -2.93 -10.49 2.81
CA ALA A 75 -2.97 -11.93 3.06
C ALA A 75 -3.29 -12.30 4.52
N GLN A 76 -2.94 -11.44 5.48
CA GLN A 76 -3.27 -11.63 6.90
C GLN A 76 -4.65 -11.14 7.30
N GLY A 77 -5.22 -10.20 6.55
CA GLY A 77 -6.58 -9.70 6.78
C GLY A 77 -7.69 -10.57 6.18
N SER A 78 -7.37 -11.79 5.73
CA SER A 78 -8.27 -12.71 5.02
C SER A 78 -8.75 -13.88 5.87
#